data_AF-A0A2S9G231-F1
#
_entry.id   AF-A0A2S9G231-F1
#
_cell.length_a   1.000
_cell.length_b   1.000
_cell.length_c   1.000
_cell.angle_alpha   90.00
_cell.angle_beta   90.00
_cell.angle_gamma   90.00
#
_symmetry.space_group_name_H-M   'P 1'
#
loop_
_entity.id
_entity.type
_entity.pdbx_description
1 polymer ?
#
loop_
_entity_poly.entity_id
_entity_poly.type
_entity_poly.pdbx_seq_one_letter_code
_entity_poly.pdbx_strand_id
1 'polypeptide(L)'
;AVLSQLGDMEVARIAMHPGSVQGFGQLGSDGVPVFLLPANPVSALVVFEVMVRPLIRLSLGKRQATRRIVSARTLSPISSVAGR
;
A
#
# COMPACT_ATOMS: atom_id res chain seq x y z
N ALA A 1 17.34 12.73 -3.28
CA ALA A 1 16.07 13.46 -3.44
C ALA A 1 15.66 14.03 -2.08
N VAL A 2 14.85 15.08 -1.97
CA VAL A 2 14.60 15.81 -0.71
C VAL A 2 14.33 14.90 0.51
N LEU A 3 13.58 13.81 0.33
CA LEU A 3 13.24 12.86 1.40
C LEU A 3 14.44 12.06 1.95
N SER A 4 15.49 11.82 1.17
CA SER A 4 16.67 11.06 1.64
C SER A 4 17.50 11.83 2.67
N GLN A 5 17.23 13.13 2.86
CA GLN A 5 17.83 13.93 3.93
C GLN A 5 17.11 13.73 5.26
N LEU A 6 15.90 13.15 5.24
CA LEU A 6 15.06 12.95 6.42
C LEU A 6 15.11 11.51 6.96
N GLY A 7 15.63 10.55 6.20
CA GLY A 7 15.74 9.16 6.62
C GLY A 7 15.80 8.18 5.46
N ASP A 8 15.83 6.89 5.79
CA ASP A 8 15.89 5.81 4.81
C ASP A 8 14.52 5.55 4.21
N MET A 9 14.52 5.34 2.89
CA MET A 9 13.31 5.06 2.13
C MET A 9 13.63 4.06 1.03
N GLU A 10 12.91 2.96 1.03
CA GLU A 10 12.95 1.97 -0.03
C GLU A 10 11.85 2.26 -1.04
N VAL A 11 12.21 2.21 -2.33
CA VAL A 11 11.23 2.24 -3.42
C VAL A 11 11.42 0.97 -4.23
N ALA A 12 10.40 0.11 -4.20
CA ALA A 12 10.45 -1.20 -4.84
C ALA A 12 9.24 -1.42 -5.73
N ARG A 13 9.40 -2.35 -6.68
CA ARG A 13 8.26 -2.90 -7.43
C ARG A 13 7.66 -4.08 -6.67
N ILE A 14 6.34 -4.09 -6.57
CA ILE A 14 5.55 -5.16 -5.99
C ILE A 14 4.62 -5.76 -7.04
N ALA A 15 4.30 -7.04 -6.89
CA ALA A 15 3.35 -7.76 -7.73
C ALA A 15 1.91 -7.34 -7.37
N MET A 16 1.52 -6.16 -7.86
CA MET A 16 0.23 -5.55 -7.59
C MET A 16 -0.23 -4.69 -8.77
N HIS A 17 -1.54 -4.70 -9.04
CA HIS A 17 -2.18 -3.82 -9.99
C HIS A 17 -3.56 -3.35 -9.52
N PRO A 18 -3.86 -2.02 -9.57
CA PRO A 18 -2.94 -0.92 -9.82
C PRO A 18 -1.98 -0.68 -8.63
N GLY A 19 -0.90 0.08 -8.86
CA GLY A 19 0.07 0.43 -7.80
C GLY A 19 1.24 -0.55 -7.67
N SER A 20 1.91 -0.88 -8.77
CA SER A 20 3.06 -1.80 -8.73
C SER A 20 4.35 -1.20 -8.19
N VAL A 21 4.42 0.12 -7.92
CA VAL A 21 5.60 0.78 -7.34
C VAL A 21 5.21 1.38 -6.01
N GLN A 22 5.91 0.99 -4.95
CA GLN A 22 5.67 1.47 -3.60
C GLN A 22 6.93 2.04 -2.99
N GLY A 23 6.77 3.17 -2.29
CA GLY A 23 7.79 3.72 -1.42
C GLY A 23 7.38 3.56 0.04
N PHE A 24 8.29 3.06 0.88
CA PHE A 24 8.10 3.00 2.32
C PHE A 24 9.42 3.29 3.04
N GLY A 25 9.34 3.98 4.17
CA GLY A 25 10.51 4.32 4.97
C GLY A 25 10.13 4.90 6.33
N GLN A 26 11.16 5.29 7.08
CA GLN A 26 11.01 6.00 8.35
C GLN A 26 11.75 7.33 8.25
N LEU A 27 11.05 8.43 8.49
CA LEU A 27 11.60 9.78 8.33
C LEU A 27 11.56 10.56 9.65
N GLY A 28 12.53 11.46 9.83
CA GLY A 28 12.68 12.31 11.00
C GLY A 28 13.36 11.61 12.19
N SER A 29 13.65 12.38 13.23
CA SER A 29 14.26 11.89 14.47
C SER A 29 13.44 10.80 15.17
N ASP A 30 12.11 10.87 15.01
CA ASP A 30 11.17 9.99 15.67
C ASP A 30 10.88 8.72 14.85
N GLY A 31 11.51 8.57 13.67
CA GLY A 31 11.34 7.40 12.81
C GLY A 31 9.91 7.22 12.32
N VAL A 32 9.24 8.31 11.95
CA VAL A 32 7.82 8.28 11.55
C VAL A 32 7.66 7.42 10.29
N PRO A 33 6.79 6.39 10.29
CA PRO A 33 6.53 5.58 9.10
C PRO A 33 5.88 6.42 8.00
N VAL A 34 6.46 6.41 6.80
CA VAL A 34 5.99 7.19 5.64
C VAL A 34 5.79 6.27 4.44
N PHE A 35 4.64 6.41 3.79
CA PHE A 35 4.33 5.78 2.50
C PHE A 35 4.34 6.82 1.38
N LEU A 36 4.93 6.47 0.24
CA LEU A 36 4.77 7.23 -0.99
C LEU A 36 3.56 6.69 -1.77
N LEU A 37 2.55 7.52 -1.94
CA LEU A 37 1.36 7.15 -2.72
C LEU A 37 1.49 7.64 -4.17
N PRO A 38 1.00 6.87 -5.16
CA PRO A 38 0.94 7.32 -6.54
C PRO A 38 0.07 8.58 -6.70
N ALA A 39 0.39 9.44 -7.66
CA ALA A 39 -0.44 10.61 -7.97
C ALA A 39 -1.81 10.24 -8.56
N ASN A 40 -1.94 9.04 -9.16
CA ASN A 40 -3.21 8.54 -9.68
C ASN A 40 -4.18 8.20 -8.53
N PRO A 41 -5.37 8.84 -8.43
CA PRO A 41 -6.26 8.68 -7.27
C PRO A 41 -6.75 7.25 -7.03
N VAL A 42 -7.04 6.50 -8.10
CA VAL A 42 -7.47 5.10 -7.99
C VAL A 42 -6.34 4.26 -7.40
N SER A 43 -5.12 4.43 -7.91
CA SER A 43 -3.94 3.73 -7.42
C SER A 43 -3.65 4.12 -5.97
N ALA A 44 -3.72 5.39 -5.62
CA ALA A 44 -3.51 5.88 -4.25
C ALA A 44 -4.50 5.25 -3.26
N LEU A 45 -5.79 5.17 -3.61
CA LEU A 45 -6.81 4.56 -2.77
C LEU A 45 -6.57 3.05 -2.58
N VAL A 46 -6.23 2.35 -3.67
CA VAL A 46 -5.94 0.91 -3.62
C VAL A 46 -4.73 0.63 -2.73
N VAL A 47 -3.65 1.40 -2.88
CA VAL A 47 -2.44 1.30 -2.03
C VAL A 47 -2.77 1.59 -0.57
N PHE A 48 -3.58 2.61 -0.30
CA PHE A 48 -4.03 2.93 1.05
C PHE A 48 -4.77 1.76 1.69
N GLU A 49 -5.74 1.16 0.99
CA GLU A 49 -6.54 0.04 1.54
C GLU A 49 -5.71 -1.23 1.76
N VAL A 50 -4.73 -1.51 0.90
CA VAL A 50 -3.92 -2.74 0.98
C VAL A 50 -2.72 -2.63 1.93
N MET A 51 -2.11 -1.45 2.08
CA MET A 51 -0.88 -1.27 2.87
C MET A 51 -1.04 -0.36 4.08
N VAL A 52 -1.54 0.87 3.87
CA VAL A 52 -1.56 1.91 4.90
C VAL A 52 -2.60 1.62 5.99
N ARG A 53 -3.84 1.31 5.58
CA ARG A 53 -4.94 1.02 6.51
C ARG A 53 -4.64 -0.19 7.41
N PRO A 54 -4.10 -1.32 6.91
CA PRO A 54 -3.68 -2.42 7.78
C PRO A 54 -2.60 -2.01 8.79
N LEU A 55 -1.59 -1.24 8.38
CA LEU A 55 -0.54 -0.77 9.29
C LEU A 55 -1.15 0.05 10.45
N ILE A 56 -1.97 1.07 10.12
CA ILE A 56 -2.64 1.90 11.13
C ILE A 56 -3.46 1.03 12.09
N ARG A 57 -4.19 0.04 11.59
CA ARG A 57 -5.01 -0.85 12.42
C ARG A 57 -4.16 -1.72 13.34
N LEU A 58 -3.04 -2.25 12.85
CA LEU A 58 -2.10 -3.03 13.66
C LEU A 58 -1.47 -2.16 14.75
N SER A 59 -1.06 -0.94 14.42
CA SER A 59 -0.53 0.04 15.40
C SER A 59 -1.54 0.40 16.48
N LEU A 60 -2.85 0.38 16.18
CA LEU A 60 -3.94 0.56 17.15
C LEU A 60 -4.35 -0.74 17.88
N GLY A 61 -3.54 -1.80 17.79
CA GLY A 61 -3.77 -3.07 18.49
C GLY A 61 -4.96 -3.89 17.95
N LYS A 62 -5.43 -3.64 16.72
CA LYS A 62 -6.56 -4.40 16.15
C LYS A 62 -6.08 -5.77 15.69
N ARG A 63 -6.70 -6.83 16.24
CA ARG A 63 -6.43 -8.23 15.85
C ARG A 63 -6.80 -8.54 14.39
N GLN A 64 -7.76 -7.81 13.82
CA GLN A 64 -8.17 -7.94 12.42
C GLN A 64 -7.91 -6.64 11.67
N ALA A 65 -6.77 -6.61 10.96
CA ALA A 65 -6.30 -5.45 10.22
C ALA A 65 -6.87 -5.37 8.79
N THR A 66 -7.13 -6.52 8.17
CA THR A 66 -7.70 -6.61 6.82
C THR A 66 -9.23 -6.52 6.82
N ARG A 67 -9.82 -6.19 5.67
CA ARG A 67 -11.28 -6.25 5.50
C ARG A 67 -11.76 -7.69 5.39
N ARG A 68 -13.04 -7.90 5.67
CA ARG A 68 -13.71 -9.19 5.42
C ARG A 68 -13.60 -9.54 3.94
N ILE A 69 -13.14 -10.76 3.65
CA ILE A 69 -13.10 -11.34 2.31
C ILE A 69 -14.32 -12.26 2.17
N VAL A 70 -14.97 -12.22 1.01
CA VAL A 70 -16.09 -13.10 0.67
C VAL A 70 -15.83 -13.77 -0.68
N SER A 71 -16.28 -15.00 -0.82
CA SER A 71 -16.29 -15.67 -2.13
C SER A 71 -17.53 -15.25 -2.90
N ALA A 72 -17.37 -14.93 -4.19
CA ALA A 72 -18.47 -14.52 -5.06
C ALA A 72 -18.28 -15.10 -6.47
N ARG A 73 -19.39 -15.26 -7.20
CA ARG A 73 -19.35 -15.61 -8.63
C ARG A 73 -19.37 -14.33 -9.45
N THR A 74 -18.52 -14.26 -10.47
CA THR A 74 -18.47 -13.13 -11.40
C THR A 74 -19.71 -13.14 -12.30
N LEU A 75 -20.34 -11.98 -12.48
CA LEU A 75 -21.48 -11.83 -13.42
C LEU A 75 -21.01 -11.56 -14.85
N SER A 76 -19.78 -11.12 -15.01
CA SER A 76 -19.12 -10.85 -16.28
C SER A 76 -17.68 -11.37 -16.26
N PRO A 77 -17.08 -11.65 -17.43
CA PRO A 77 -15.67 -12.03 -17.49
C PRO A 77 -14.77 -10.95 -16.89
N ILE A 78 -13.72 -11.37 -16.17
CA ILE A 78 -12.66 -10.50 -15.65
C ILE A 78 -11.36 -10.88 -16.34
N SER A 79 -10.67 -9.92 -16.93
CA SER A 79 -9.32 -10.08 -17.45
C SER A 79 -8.29 -9.81 -16.34
N SER A 80 -7.26 -10.65 -16.25
CA SER A 80 -6.11 -10.44 -15.36
C SER A 80 -4.82 -10.50 -16.16
N VAL A 81 -3.83 -9.70 -15.76
CA VAL A 81 -2.50 -9.67 -16.37
C VAL A 81 -1.58 -10.52 -15.51
N ALA A 82 -0.97 -11.56 -16.10
CA ALA A 82 -0.04 -12.41 -15.37
C ALA A 82 1.10 -11.58 -14.73
N GLY A 83 1.36 -11.83 -13.44
CA GLY A 83 2.45 -11.20 -12.69
C GLY A 83 2.19 -9.76 -12.24
N ARG A 84 0.94 -9.27 -12.30
CA ARG A 84 0.55 -7.95 -11.78
C ARG A 84 -0.79 -8.00 -11.06
#